data_AF-A0AA43LW27-F1
#
_entry.id   AF-A0AA43LW27-F1
#
_cell.length_a   1.000
_cell.length_b   1.000
_cell.length_c   1.000
_cell.angle_alpha   90.00
_cell.angle_beta   90.00
_cell.angle_gamma   90.00
#
_symmetry.space_group_name_H-M   'P 1'
#
loop_
_entity.id
_entity.type
_entity.pdbx_description
1 polymer ?
#
loop_
_entity_poly.entity_id
_entity_poly.type
_entity_poly.pdbx_seq_one_letter_code
_entity_poly.pdbx_strand_id
1 'polypeptide(L)'
;MIRIQTCESNGYTNNQVTADEFRELASQAIERFLENNSDYFTVVRKGLKDLVVVTDGYGNSLPFSPMKLVNDLSEDFWIIVDDYRDTTAEALRINFILPEEY
;
A
#
# COMPACT_ATOMS: atom_id res chain seq x y z
N MET A 1 -16.11 -1.04 13.07
CA MET A 1 -14.72 -1.46 13.38
C MET A 1 -14.12 -1.88 12.05
N ILE A 2 -13.17 -1.13 11.50
CA ILE A 2 -12.50 -1.51 10.25
C ILE A 2 -11.50 -2.61 10.63
N ARG A 3 -11.69 -3.81 10.09
CA ARG A 3 -10.72 -4.88 10.26
C ARG A 3 -9.78 -4.83 9.07
N ILE A 4 -8.57 -4.34 9.30
CA ILE A 4 -7.53 -4.29 8.29
C ILE A 4 -6.96 -5.70 8.18
N GLN A 5 -7.32 -6.42 7.11
CA GLN A 5 -6.66 -7.66 6.75
C GLN A 5 -5.62 -7.37 5.69
N THR A 6 -4.38 -7.71 6.01
CA THR A 6 -3.21 -7.56 5.16
C THR A 6 -2.98 -8.89 4.45
N CYS A 7 -3.19 -8.91 3.14
CA CYS A 7 -2.91 -10.10 2.34
C CYS A 7 -1.62 -9.86 1.57
N GLU A 8 -0.62 -10.69 1.89
CA GLU A 8 0.66 -10.76 1.17
C GLU A 8 0.69 -12.10 0.44
N SER A 9 1.03 -12.10 -0.84
CA SER A 9 0.93 -13.31 -1.65
C SER A 9 2.20 -14.17 -1.58
N ASN A 10 3.36 -13.61 -1.21
CA ASN A 10 4.64 -14.33 -1.22
C ASN A 10 5.64 -13.97 -0.09
N GLY A 11 5.23 -13.27 0.97
CA GLY A 11 6.14 -12.85 2.06
C GLY A 11 7.20 -11.82 1.63
N TYR A 12 7.03 -11.23 0.44
CA TYR A 12 7.92 -10.25 -0.16
C TYR A 12 8.05 -8.98 0.71
N THR A 13 6.92 -8.44 1.17
CA THR A 13 6.87 -7.26 2.04
C THR A 13 7.46 -7.54 3.43
N ASN A 14 7.30 -8.74 3.98
CA ASN A 14 7.89 -9.12 5.28
C ASN A 14 9.42 -9.06 5.34
N ASN A 15 10.11 -9.12 4.20
CA ASN A 15 11.58 -9.03 4.13
C ASN A 15 12.10 -7.63 3.79
N GLN A 16 11.27 -6.75 3.24
CA GLN A 16 11.71 -5.46 2.68
C GLN A 16 11.06 -4.24 3.35
N VAL A 17 9.95 -4.45 4.08
CA VAL A 17 9.20 -3.40 4.77
C VAL A 17 8.96 -3.85 6.21
N THR A 18 9.27 -3.01 7.17
CA THR A 18 9.01 -3.26 8.59
C THR A 18 7.51 -3.16 8.89
N ALA A 19 7.09 -3.74 10.02
CA ALA A 19 5.69 -3.68 10.43
C ALA A 19 5.16 -2.24 10.63
N ASP A 20 6.02 -1.29 11.03
CA ASP A 20 5.63 0.10 11.24
C ASP A 20 5.49 0.85 9.91
N GLU A 21 6.43 0.68 8.98
CA GLU A 21 6.32 1.22 7.61
C GLU A 21 5.09 0.68 6.89
N PHE A 22 4.80 -0.61 7.07
CA PHE A 22 3.60 -1.25 6.53
C PHE A 22 2.33 -0.61 7.08
N ARG A 23 2.26 -0.37 8.40
CA ARG A 23 1.10 0.26 9.05
C ARG A 23 0.92 1.71 8.58
N GLU A 24 2.02 2.43 8.41
CA GLU A 24 2.00 3.80 7.90
C GLU A 24 1.44 3.84 6.48
N LEU A 25 1.99 3.03 5.57
CA LEU A 25 1.50 2.88 4.20
C LEU A 25 0.02 2.46 4.14
N ALA A 26 -0.39 1.51 4.98
CA ALA A 26 -1.77 1.06 5.08
C ALA A 26 -2.72 2.17 5.56
N SER A 27 -2.36 2.89 6.63
CA SER A 27 -3.16 4.00 7.17
C SER A 27 -3.36 5.08 6.12
N GLN A 28 -2.28 5.45 5.42
CA GLN A 28 -2.32 6.49 4.38
C GLN A 28 -3.16 6.07 3.17
N ALA A 29 -3.05 4.81 2.73
CA ALA A 29 -3.90 4.29 1.66
C ALA A 29 -5.39 4.32 2.03
N ILE A 30 -5.74 3.99 3.28
CA ILE A 30 -7.12 4.09 3.78
C ILE A 30 -7.57 5.55 3.82
N GLU A 31 -6.77 6.45 4.40
CA GLU A 31 -7.11 7.88 4.53
C GLU A 31 -7.44 8.47 3.15
N ARG A 32 -6.57 8.22 2.15
CA ARG A 32 -6.83 8.63 0.77
C ARG A 32 -8.11 8.04 0.20
N PHE A 33 -8.33 6.74 0.38
CA PHE A 33 -9.54 6.07 -0.10
C PHE A 33 -10.82 6.64 0.56
N LEU A 34 -10.76 7.00 1.84
CA LEU A 34 -11.88 7.60 2.55
C LEU A 34 -12.16 9.05 2.10
N GLU A 35 -11.13 9.80 1.71
CA GLU A 35 -11.27 11.13 1.11
C GLU A 35 -11.81 11.07 -0.32
N ASN A 36 -11.33 10.10 -1.10
CA ASN A 36 -11.74 9.85 -2.47
C ASN A 36 -11.74 8.35 -2.78
N ASN A 37 -12.92 7.76 -2.98
CA ASN A 37 -13.06 6.33 -3.27
C ASN A 37 -12.40 5.89 -4.59
N SER A 38 -12.08 6.82 -5.48
CA SER A 38 -11.36 6.54 -6.73
C SER A 38 -9.86 6.35 -6.50
N ASP A 39 -9.35 6.72 -5.32
CA ASP A 39 -7.94 6.62 -4.93
C ASP A 39 -7.64 5.30 -4.19
N TYR A 40 -8.31 4.22 -4.60
CA TYR A 40 -8.15 2.89 -4.01
C TYR A 40 -6.78 2.23 -4.29
N PHE A 41 -6.00 2.82 -5.21
CA PHE A 41 -4.78 2.23 -5.74
C PHE A 41 -3.57 3.15 -5.51
N THR A 42 -2.53 2.60 -4.87
CA THR A 42 -1.27 3.27 -4.56
C THR A 42 -0.11 2.41 -5.02
N VAL A 43 0.90 3.02 -5.64
CA VAL A 43 2.11 2.36 -6.11
C VAL A 43 3.29 2.82 -5.27
N VAL A 44 3.94 1.87 -4.59
CA VAL A 44 5.22 2.10 -3.94
C VAL A 44 6.31 1.68 -4.90
N ARG A 45 7.03 2.66 -5.43
CA ARG A 45 8.06 2.46 -6.45
C ARG A 45 9.38 2.03 -5.81
N LYS A 46 10.11 1.15 -6.49
CA LYS A 46 11.50 0.89 -6.13
C LYS A 46 12.31 2.18 -6.24
N GLY A 47 13.14 2.43 -5.25
CA GLY A 47 13.97 3.62 -5.16
C GLY A 47 15.47 3.31 -5.21
N LEU A 48 16.28 4.36 -5.10
CA LEU A 48 17.72 4.25 -4.93
C LEU A 48 18.06 4.59 -3.47
N LYS A 49 18.47 3.60 -2.69
CA LYS A 49 18.97 3.73 -1.30
C LYS A 49 18.01 4.42 -0.33
N ASP A 50 17.39 3.61 0.53
CA ASP A 50 16.62 4.01 1.71
C ASP A 50 15.41 4.93 1.44
N LEU A 51 15.16 5.37 0.20
CA LEU A 51 14.07 6.29 -0.15
C LEU A 51 13.20 5.70 -1.24
N VAL A 52 11.90 5.55 -0.96
CA VAL A 52 10.91 5.06 -1.93
C VAL A 52 9.98 6.18 -2.35
N VAL A 53 9.65 6.18 -3.64
CA VAL A 53 8.70 7.12 -4.22
C VAL A 53 7.32 6.48 -4.15
N VAL A 54 6.32 7.21 -3.65
CA VAL A 54 4.95 6.71 -3.65
C VAL A 54 4.08 7.56 -4.57
N THR A 55 3.37 6.88 -5.47
CA THR A 55 2.45 7.50 -6.43
C THR A 55 1.05 6.93 -6.31
N ASP A 56 0.06 7.62 -6.85
CA ASP A 56 -1.23 7.01 -7.18
C ASP A 56 -1.11 6.08 -8.41
N GLY A 57 -2.24 5.52 -8.85
CA GLY A 57 -2.32 4.68 -10.05
C GLY A 57 -2.09 5.39 -11.38
N TYR A 58 -2.13 6.71 -11.38
CA TYR A 58 -1.86 7.54 -12.54
C TYR A 58 -0.40 8.02 -12.58
N GLY A 59 0.40 7.71 -11.55
CA GLY A 59 1.79 8.12 -11.43
C GLY A 59 2.00 9.50 -10.80
N ASN A 60 0.95 10.12 -10.25
CA ASN A 60 1.09 11.38 -9.52
C ASN A 60 1.72 11.12 -8.15
N SER A 61 2.72 11.92 -7.78
CA SER A 61 3.37 11.83 -6.47
C SER A 61 2.38 12.11 -5.33
N LEU A 62 2.49 11.31 -4.27
CA LEU A 62 1.70 11.49 -3.05
C LEU A 62 2.43 12.33 -2.00
N PRO A 63 1.71 12.93 -1.03
CA PRO A 63 2.30 13.80 -0.01
C PRO A 63 3.41 13.17 0.84
N PHE A 64 3.46 11.85 0.92
CA PHE A 64 4.46 11.09 1.67
C PHE A 64 5.61 10.55 0.81
N SER A 65 5.80 11.13 -0.39
CA SER A 65 6.92 10.82 -1.27
C SER A 65 8.05 11.87 -1.16
N PRO A 66 9.33 11.45 -1.05
CA PRO A 66 9.80 10.09 -0.83
C PRO A 66 9.71 9.66 0.64
N MET A 67 9.29 8.42 0.89
CA MET A 67 9.26 7.78 2.21
C MET A 67 10.60 7.07 2.48
N LYS A 68 11.09 7.11 3.72
CA LYS A 68 12.33 6.40 4.07
C LYS A 68 12.02 4.95 4.46
N LEU A 69 12.71 3.98 3.87
CA LEU A 69 12.64 2.57 4.26
C LEU A 69 13.93 2.09 4.94
N VAL A 70 13.80 1.10 5.80
CA VAL A 70 14.94 0.39 6.44
C VAL A 70 15.68 -0.51 5.45
N ASN A 71 14.98 -1.09 4.48
CA ASN A 71 15.57 -1.94 3.44
C ASN A 71 15.25 -1.40 2.05
N ASP A 72 16.14 -1.66 1.09
CA ASP A 72 15.91 -1.35 -0.32
C ASP A 72 14.85 -2.28 -0.91
N LEU A 73 13.91 -1.70 -1.67
CA LEU A 73 12.95 -2.47 -2.45
C LEU A 73 13.60 -3.06 -3.70
N SER A 74 13.42 -4.36 -3.95
CA SER A 74 13.88 -4.99 -5.20
C SER A 74 13.02 -4.62 -6.42
N GLU A 75 11.75 -4.31 -6.20
CA GLU A 75 10.74 -3.99 -7.22
C GLU A 75 9.60 -3.14 -6.66
N ASP A 76 8.77 -2.61 -7.56
CA ASP A 76 7.56 -1.87 -7.23
C ASP A 76 6.55 -2.82 -6.58
N PHE A 77 5.73 -2.33 -5.64
CA PHE A 77 4.56 -3.07 -5.15
C PHE A 77 3.35 -2.14 -5.04
N TRP A 78 2.17 -2.76 -5.05
CA TRP A 78 0.89 -2.06 -5.09
C TRP A 78 0.15 -2.24 -3.78
N ILE A 79 -0.53 -1.18 -3.36
CA ILE A 79 -1.44 -1.17 -2.24
C ILE A 79 -2.83 -0.91 -2.79
N ILE A 80 -3.72 -1.88 -2.60
CA ILE A 80 -5.09 -1.86 -3.10
C ILE A 80 -6.06 -1.89 -1.92
N VAL A 81 -6.92 -0.89 -1.83
CA VAL A 81 -8.00 -0.82 -0.85
C VAL A 81 -9.30 -1.29 -1.50
N ASP A 82 -9.76 -2.47 -1.15
CA ASP A 82 -11.05 -3.00 -1.59
C ASP A 82 -12.15 -2.63 -0.60
N ASP A 83 -13.31 -2.20 -1.12
CA ASP A 83 -14.49 -1.85 -0.33
C ASP A 83 -15.57 -2.92 -0.43
N TYR A 84 -15.79 -3.63 0.69
CA TYR A 84 -16.80 -4.67 0.83
C TYR A 84 -17.93 -4.24 1.78
N ARG A 85 -18.09 -2.95 2.08
CA ARG A 85 -19.09 -2.41 3.03
C ARG A 85 -20.50 -2.97 2.85
N ASP A 86 -20.92 -3.24 1.62
CA ASP A 86 -22.26 -3.74 1.31
C ASP A 86 -22.42 -5.26 1.39
N THR A 87 -21.33 -6.01 1.59
CA THR A 87 -21.33 -7.47 1.41
C THR A 87 -20.72 -8.25 2.58
N THR A 88 -19.95 -7.63 3.46
CA THR A 88 -19.31 -8.35 4.58
C THR A 88 -19.26 -7.54 5.88
N ALA A 89 -19.01 -8.21 7.01
CA ALA A 89 -18.72 -7.54 8.28
C ALA A 89 -17.35 -6.79 8.27
N GLU A 90 -16.51 -7.07 7.28
CA GLU A 90 -15.18 -6.49 7.08
C GLU A 90 -15.25 -5.47 5.94
N ALA A 91 -15.58 -4.23 6.30
CA ALA A 91 -15.89 -3.17 5.37
C ALA A 91 -14.78 -2.83 4.36
N LEU A 92 -13.50 -2.90 4.77
CA LEU A 92 -12.36 -2.52 3.95
C LEU A 92 -11.26 -3.57 4.08
N ARG A 93 -10.66 -3.96 2.95
CA ARG A 93 -9.51 -4.86 2.89
C ARG A 93 -8.36 -4.15 2.19
N ILE A 94 -7.14 -4.33 2.70
CA ILE A 94 -5.95 -3.72 2.12
C ILE A 94 -5.01 -4.83 1.64
N ASN A 95 -4.80 -4.90 0.35
CA ASN A 95 -3.93 -5.89 -0.26
C ASN A 95 -2.60 -5.23 -0.61
N PHE A 96 -1.51 -5.92 -0.28
CA PHE A 96 -0.15 -5.53 -0.64
C PHE A 96 0.35 -6.59 -1.59
N ILE A 97 0.45 -6.23 -2.87
CA ILE A 97 0.67 -7.20 -3.94
C ILE A 97 1.79 -6.73 -4.85
N LEU A 98 2.49 -7.69 -5.45
CA LEU A 98 3.41 -7.40 -6.54
C LEU A 98 2.64 -7.17 -7.85
N PRO A 99 3.18 -6.37 -8.80
CA PRO A 99 2.55 -6.11 -10.09
C PRO A 99 2.17 -7.38 -10.87
N GLU A 100 2.94 -8.45 -10.74
CA GLU A 100 2.70 -9.75 -11.39
C GLU A 100 1.66 -10.63 -10.67
N GLU A 101 1.27 -10.28 -9.45
CA GLU A 101 0.26 -11.00 -8.66
C GLU A 101 -1.16 -10.47 -8.91
N TYR A 102 -1.29 -9.29 -9.54
CA TYR A 102 -2.54 -8.67 -9.92
C TYR A 102 -3.04 -9.15 -11.30
#